data_AF-A0A7S0NFI3-F1
#
_entry.id   AF-A0A7S0NFI3-F1
#
_cell.length_a   1.000
_cell.length_b   1.000
_cell.length_c   1.000
_cell.angle_alpha   90.00
_cell.angle_beta   90.00
_cell.angle_gamma   90.00
#
_symmetry.space_group_name_H-M   'P 1'
#
loop_
_entity.id
_entity.type
_entity.pdbx_description
1 polymer ?
#
loop_
_entity_poly.entity_id
_entity_poly.type
_entity_poly.pdbx_seq_one_letter_code
_entity_poly.pdbx_strand_id
1 'polypeptide(L)'
;GNPSAMEHATEQADEVEALESIYCGFFDMLSEGAPYKFRVAVDPEAAQEREGNSAQPVRLEITFPETYPEVVPEIEVRYSHILPKHATALKQHLEAEAQNLLGCAMVFNLVTAAKEWLESNNLSAAQDWGAYEEEEEEDEAGPCPCLLLYPPLHRVPTSSDFAPSPPPSLPCCRH
;
A
#
# COMPACT_ATOMS: atom_id res chain seq x y z
N GLY A 1 -33.27 13.48 -33.64
CA GLY A 1 -32.38 13.41 -32.47
C GLY A 1 -31.55 14.68 -32.43
N ASN A 2 -31.08 15.06 -31.25
CA ASN A 2 -30.13 16.16 -31.10
C ASN A 2 -28.78 15.72 -31.72
N PRO A 3 -28.21 16.44 -32.71
CA PRO A 3 -26.97 16.01 -33.37
C PRO A 3 -25.80 15.81 -32.41
N SER A 4 -25.66 16.66 -31.38
CA SER A 4 -24.56 16.55 -30.40
C SER A 4 -24.62 15.28 -29.57
N ALA A 5 -25.81 14.82 -29.14
CA ALA A 5 -25.92 13.58 -28.36
C ALA A 5 -25.45 12.33 -29.14
N MET A 6 -25.58 12.35 -30.47
CA MET A 6 -25.14 11.25 -31.32
C MET A 6 -23.62 11.28 -31.55
N GLU A 7 -23.01 12.47 -31.58
CA GLU A 7 -21.56 12.66 -31.62
C GLU A 7 -20.91 12.12 -30.35
N HIS A 8 -21.42 12.49 -29.17
CA HIS A 8 -20.88 12.04 -27.88
C HIS A 8 -20.97 10.52 -27.72
N ALA A 9 -22.10 9.93 -28.13
CA ALA A 9 -22.26 8.47 -28.08
C ALA A 9 -21.26 7.74 -28.99
N THR A 10 -20.90 8.34 -30.14
CA THR A 10 -19.89 7.78 -31.04
C THR A 10 -18.50 7.90 -30.42
N GLU A 11 -18.14 9.07 -29.89
CA GLU A 11 -16.85 9.27 -29.22
C GLU A 11 -16.67 8.36 -27.98
N GLN A 12 -17.73 8.16 -27.21
CA GLN A 12 -17.75 7.22 -26.08
C GLN A 12 -17.50 5.78 -26.53
N ALA A 13 -18.14 5.35 -27.62
CA ALA A 13 -17.96 4.00 -28.16
C ALA A 13 -16.54 3.81 -28.69
N ASP A 14 -16.01 4.78 -29.45
CA ASP A 14 -14.65 4.75 -29.99
C ASP A 14 -13.59 4.67 -28.86
N GLU A 15 -13.78 5.42 -27.77
CA GLU A 15 -12.88 5.33 -26.59
C GLU A 15 -13.00 3.96 -25.91
N VAL A 16 -14.21 3.43 -25.71
CA VAL A 16 -14.40 2.11 -25.09
C VAL A 16 -13.75 0.99 -25.89
N GLU A 17 -13.91 0.97 -27.22
CA GLU A 17 -13.23 -0.01 -28.08
C GLU A 17 -11.71 0.10 -28.00
N ALA A 18 -11.17 1.33 -27.94
CA ALA A 18 -9.74 1.54 -27.77
C ALA A 18 -9.25 1.03 -26.40
N LEU A 19 -10.00 1.29 -25.33
CA LEU A 19 -9.66 0.82 -23.97
C LEU A 19 -9.70 -0.70 -23.86
N GLU A 20 -10.69 -1.37 -24.46
CA GLU A 20 -10.78 -2.83 -24.47
C GLU A 20 -9.56 -3.47 -25.15
N SER A 21 -9.06 -2.84 -26.23
CA SER A 21 -7.85 -3.27 -26.92
C SER A 21 -6.57 -3.05 -26.09
N ILE A 22 -6.44 -1.87 -25.46
CA ILE A 22 -5.28 -1.52 -24.63
C ILE A 22 -5.20 -2.42 -23.38
N TYR A 23 -6.32 -2.61 -22.70
CA TYR A 23 -6.41 -3.37 -21.45
C TYR A 23 -6.97 -4.77 -21.66
N CYS A 24 -6.55 -5.44 -22.74
CA CYS A 24 -6.99 -6.79 -23.08
C CYS A 24 -6.81 -7.77 -21.91
N GLY A 25 -7.91 -8.39 -21.46
CA GLY A 25 -7.93 -9.30 -20.31
C GLY A 25 -8.04 -8.60 -18.94
N PHE A 26 -7.99 -7.27 -18.89
CA PHE A 26 -8.05 -6.45 -17.68
C PHE A 26 -9.15 -5.38 -17.73
N PHE A 27 -10.00 -5.45 -18.75
CA PHE A 27 -11.18 -4.63 -18.95
C PHE A 27 -12.44 -5.48 -18.85
N ASP A 28 -13.41 -5.06 -18.03
CA ASP A 28 -14.72 -5.70 -17.89
C ASP A 28 -15.82 -4.70 -18.25
N MET A 29 -16.58 -4.97 -19.32
CA MET A 29 -17.79 -4.22 -19.64
C MET A 29 -18.91 -4.57 -18.64
N LEU A 30 -19.47 -3.57 -17.96
CA LEU A 30 -20.57 -3.75 -16.99
C LEU A 30 -21.94 -3.34 -17.57
N SER A 31 -21.96 -2.35 -18.45
CA SER A 31 -23.14 -1.87 -19.17
C SER A 31 -22.71 -1.21 -20.48
N GLU A 32 -23.38 -1.58 -21.57
CA GLU A 32 -23.22 -0.97 -22.89
C GLU A 32 -24.27 0.13 -23.10
N GLY A 33 -23.91 1.24 -23.76
CA GLY A 33 -24.85 2.27 -24.19
C GLY A 33 -24.87 3.52 -23.32
N ALA A 34 -26.05 4.12 -23.07
CA ALA A 34 -26.19 5.34 -22.27
C ALA A 34 -26.86 5.03 -20.92
N PRO A 35 -26.11 4.87 -19.81
CA PRO A 35 -24.66 5.11 -19.69
C PRO A 35 -23.78 3.87 -19.95
N TYR A 36 -22.60 4.10 -20.50
CA TYR A 36 -21.54 3.11 -20.56
C TYR A 36 -21.00 2.96 -19.15
N LYS A 37 -20.91 1.71 -18.68
CA LYS A 37 -20.29 1.40 -17.41
C LYS A 37 -19.30 0.27 -17.61
N PHE A 38 -18.07 0.46 -17.14
CA PHE A 38 -17.03 -0.54 -17.26
C PHE A 38 -16.06 -0.49 -16.10
N ARG A 39 -15.17 -1.47 -16.08
CA ARG A 39 -14.16 -1.61 -15.06
C ARG A 39 -12.82 -1.90 -15.71
N VAL A 40 -11.78 -1.24 -15.23
CA VAL A 40 -10.40 -1.45 -15.71
C VAL A 40 -9.49 -1.71 -14.51
N ALA A 41 -8.63 -2.72 -14.61
CA ALA A 41 -7.62 -2.98 -13.58
C ALA A 41 -6.44 -2.02 -13.70
N VAL A 42 -6.02 -1.47 -12.57
CA VAL A 42 -4.83 -0.61 -12.46
C VAL A 42 -3.66 -1.51 -12.12
N ASP A 43 -2.66 -1.50 -13.00
CA ASP A 43 -1.40 -2.21 -12.84
C ASP A 43 -1.57 -3.72 -12.51
N PRO A 44 -2.25 -4.48 -13.38
CA PRO A 44 -2.55 -5.88 -13.11
C PRO A 44 -1.30 -6.77 -13.02
N GLU A 45 -0.22 -6.39 -13.70
CA GLU A 45 1.05 -7.11 -13.68
C GLU A 45 1.65 -7.16 -12.27
N ALA A 46 1.62 -6.03 -11.54
CA ALA A 46 2.09 -5.96 -10.15
C ALA A 46 1.29 -6.87 -9.20
N ALA A 47 0.02 -7.13 -9.50
CA ALA A 47 -0.79 -8.07 -8.70
C ALA A 47 -0.43 -9.54 -9.00
N GLN A 48 0.03 -9.84 -10.22
CA GLN A 48 0.41 -11.19 -10.66
C GLN A 48 1.83 -11.59 -10.18
N GLU A 49 2.72 -10.64 -9.94
CA GLU A 49 4.07 -10.89 -9.42
C GLU A 49 4.09 -11.38 -7.95
N ARG A 50 2.96 -11.26 -7.22
CA ARG A 50 2.87 -11.71 -5.82
C ARG A 50 2.72 -13.24 -5.72
N GLU A 51 3.68 -13.87 -5.07
CA GLU A 51 3.65 -15.29 -4.72
C GLU A 51 2.43 -15.58 -3.81
N GLY A 52 1.48 -16.41 -4.28
CA GLY A 52 0.27 -16.76 -3.52
C GLY A 52 -1.07 -16.25 -4.08
N ASN A 53 -1.09 -15.56 -5.23
CA ASN A 53 -2.27 -15.33 -6.09
C ASN A 53 -3.52 -14.71 -5.40
N SER A 54 -3.36 -14.06 -4.24
CA SER A 54 -4.50 -13.59 -3.43
C SER A 54 -4.72 -12.08 -3.48
N ALA A 55 -3.79 -11.31 -4.02
CA ALA A 55 -3.96 -9.87 -4.20
C ALA A 55 -4.70 -9.58 -5.51
N GLN A 56 -5.88 -8.96 -5.44
CA GLN A 56 -6.52 -8.42 -6.63
C GLN A 56 -6.05 -6.99 -6.86
N PRO A 57 -5.76 -6.59 -8.12
CA PRO A 57 -5.38 -5.22 -8.42
C PRO A 57 -6.49 -4.25 -8.04
N VAL A 58 -6.12 -2.99 -7.78
CA VAL A 58 -7.11 -1.91 -7.69
C VAL A 58 -7.83 -1.84 -9.04
N ARG A 59 -9.15 -1.66 -9.02
CA ARG A 59 -9.94 -1.50 -10.24
C ARG A 59 -10.69 -0.19 -10.22
N LEU A 60 -10.72 0.52 -11.34
CA LEU A 60 -11.54 1.71 -11.53
C LEU A 60 -12.82 1.28 -12.22
N GLU A 61 -13.96 1.49 -11.57
CA GLU A 61 -15.27 1.45 -12.22
C GLU A 61 -15.61 2.86 -12.70
N ILE A 62 -15.87 2.97 -14.01
CA ILE A 62 -16.11 4.23 -14.70
C ILE A 62 -17.52 4.19 -15.29
N THR A 63 -18.28 5.25 -15.08
CA THR A 63 -19.58 5.45 -15.73
C THR A 63 -19.56 6.75 -16.54
N PHE A 64 -19.88 6.67 -17.83
CA PHE A 64 -19.94 7.83 -18.70
C PHE A 64 -21.29 8.55 -18.57
N PRO A 65 -21.31 9.85 -18.19
CA PRO A 65 -22.50 10.66 -18.37
C PRO A 65 -22.79 10.88 -19.86
N GLU A 66 -24.04 11.18 -20.18
CA GLU A 66 -24.49 11.41 -21.58
C GLU A 66 -23.62 12.45 -22.31
N THR A 67 -23.13 13.46 -21.58
CA THR A 67 -22.34 14.55 -22.14
C THR A 67 -20.83 14.35 -22.03
N TYR A 68 -20.34 13.18 -21.58
CA TYR A 68 -18.89 12.89 -21.60
C TYR A 68 -18.35 12.95 -23.05
N PRO A 69 -17.18 13.59 -23.29
CA PRO A 69 -16.18 14.04 -22.31
C PRO A 69 -16.29 15.51 -21.82
N GLU A 70 -17.39 16.22 -22.09
CA GLU A 70 -17.58 17.60 -21.59
C GLU A 70 -17.76 17.66 -20.06
N VAL A 71 -18.16 16.54 -19.46
CA VAL A 71 -18.29 16.37 -18.01
C VAL A 71 -17.46 15.18 -17.58
N VAL A 72 -16.86 15.28 -16.39
CA VAL A 72 -16.07 14.20 -15.80
C VAL A 72 -16.90 12.92 -15.66
N PRO A 73 -16.31 11.74 -15.88
CA PRO A 73 -17.01 10.49 -15.65
C PRO A 73 -17.20 10.25 -14.14
N GLU A 74 -18.18 9.42 -13.79
CA GLU A 74 -18.29 8.95 -12.41
C GLU A 74 -17.22 7.88 -12.16
N ILE A 75 -16.37 8.11 -11.15
CA ILE A 75 -15.25 7.23 -10.80
C ILE A 75 -15.55 6.54 -9.46
N GLU A 76 -15.48 5.22 -9.45
CA GLU A 76 -15.53 4.40 -8.25
C GLU A 76 -14.27 3.54 -8.15
N VAL A 77 -13.55 3.63 -7.03
CA VAL A 77 -12.34 2.83 -6.77
C VAL A 77 -12.73 1.54 -6.04
N ARG A 78 -12.51 0.39 -6.68
CA ARG A 78 -12.63 -0.94 -6.05
C ARG A 78 -11.24 -1.42 -5.63
N TYR A 79 -11.13 -1.87 -4.40
CA TYR A 79 -9.86 -2.24 -3.80
C TYR A 79 -9.97 -3.51 -2.96
N SER A 80 -8.87 -4.27 -2.89
CA SER A 80 -8.75 -5.45 -2.03
C SER A 80 -7.70 -5.29 -0.93
N HIS A 81 -6.65 -4.50 -1.18
CA HIS A 81 -5.46 -4.39 -0.32
C HIS A 81 -5.19 -3.00 0.25
N ILE A 82 -5.85 -1.94 -0.24
CA ILE A 82 -5.65 -0.58 0.29
C ILE A 82 -6.75 -0.19 1.29
N LEU A 83 -6.42 0.73 2.21
CA LEU A 83 -7.38 1.23 3.19
C LEU A 83 -8.41 2.18 2.54
N PRO A 84 -9.64 2.30 3.09
CA PRO A 84 -10.68 3.20 2.58
C PRO A 84 -10.24 4.67 2.46
N LYS A 85 -9.38 5.13 3.38
CA LYS A 85 -8.80 6.49 3.34
C LYS A 85 -7.97 6.74 2.08
N HIS A 86 -7.20 5.73 1.65
CA HIS A 86 -6.37 5.83 0.44
C HIS A 86 -7.20 5.73 -0.82
N ALA A 87 -8.22 4.87 -0.84
CA ALA A 87 -9.16 4.80 -1.95
C ALA A 87 -9.91 6.13 -2.15
N THR A 88 -10.28 6.80 -1.04
CA THR A 88 -10.91 8.13 -1.07
C THR A 88 -9.95 9.19 -1.60
N ALA A 89 -8.68 9.20 -1.13
CA ALA A 89 -7.66 10.13 -1.60
C ALA A 89 -7.32 9.92 -3.09
N LEU A 90 -7.20 8.67 -3.53
CA LEU A 90 -7.01 8.32 -4.94
C LEU A 90 -8.19 8.81 -5.78
N LYS A 91 -9.42 8.55 -5.36
CA LYS A 91 -10.61 9.04 -6.06
C LYS A 91 -10.57 10.57 -6.22
N GLN A 92 -10.30 11.30 -5.14
CA GLN A 92 -10.22 12.76 -5.17
C GLN A 92 -9.11 13.27 -6.11
N HIS A 93 -7.97 12.58 -6.14
CA HIS A 93 -6.88 12.87 -7.07
C HIS A 93 -7.32 12.68 -8.53
N LEU A 94 -7.97 11.56 -8.84
CA LEU A 94 -8.48 11.27 -10.18
C LEU A 94 -9.59 12.23 -10.62
N GLU A 95 -10.48 12.61 -9.70
CA GLU A 95 -11.50 13.63 -9.97
C GLU A 95 -10.87 14.99 -10.29
N ALA A 96 -9.78 15.37 -9.63
CA ALA A 96 -9.05 16.61 -9.94
C ALA A 96 -8.33 16.53 -11.30
N GLU A 97 -7.70 15.40 -11.62
CA GLU A 97 -7.08 15.13 -12.93
C GLU A 97 -8.11 15.19 -14.05
N ALA A 98 -9.29 14.58 -13.86
CA ALA A 98 -10.37 14.56 -14.85
C ALA A 98 -10.85 15.98 -15.22
N GLN A 99 -10.87 16.92 -14.27
CA GLN A 99 -11.24 18.31 -14.55
C GLN A 99 -10.26 19.00 -15.52
N ASN A 100 -8.98 18.60 -15.52
CA ASN A 100 -7.97 19.15 -16.43
C ASN A 100 -8.04 18.54 -17.84
N LEU A 101 -8.78 17.43 -18.00
CA LEU A 101 -8.89 16.65 -19.23
C LEU A 101 -10.26 16.76 -19.90
N LEU A 102 -11.11 17.68 -19.44
CA LEU A 102 -12.42 17.93 -20.05
C LEU A 102 -12.31 18.26 -21.54
N GLY A 103 -13.25 17.74 -22.32
CA GLY A 103 -13.32 17.94 -23.76
C GLY A 103 -12.53 16.93 -24.60
N CYS A 104 -11.93 15.90 -23.98
CA CYS A 104 -11.37 14.76 -24.70
C CYS A 104 -11.46 13.45 -23.90
N ALA A 105 -11.24 12.33 -24.59
CA ALA A 105 -11.08 11.01 -23.99
C ALA A 105 -9.99 11.05 -22.90
N MET A 106 -10.36 10.68 -21.67
CA MET A 106 -9.49 10.85 -20.49
C MET A 106 -9.21 9.57 -19.72
N VAL A 107 -9.90 8.47 -20.00
CA VAL A 107 -9.82 7.27 -19.15
C VAL A 107 -8.43 6.66 -19.13
N PHE A 108 -7.75 6.59 -20.28
CA PHE A 108 -6.37 6.12 -20.36
C PHE A 108 -5.42 6.94 -19.45
N ASN A 109 -5.59 8.26 -19.46
CA ASN A 109 -4.81 9.16 -18.60
C ASN A 109 -5.13 8.93 -17.13
N LEU A 110 -6.42 8.76 -16.79
CA LEU A 110 -6.84 8.48 -15.41
C LEU A 110 -6.30 7.13 -14.90
N VAL A 111 -6.25 6.09 -15.73
CA VAL A 111 -5.66 4.80 -15.35
C VAL A 111 -4.15 4.94 -15.13
N THR A 112 -3.47 5.70 -15.99
CA THR A 112 -2.03 6.01 -15.84
C THR A 112 -1.78 6.78 -14.54
N ALA A 113 -2.54 7.84 -14.28
CA ALA A 113 -2.45 8.63 -13.06
C ALA A 113 -2.74 7.79 -11.81
N ALA A 114 -3.70 6.87 -11.87
CA ALA A 114 -4.00 5.96 -10.77
C ALA A 114 -2.82 5.04 -10.45
N LYS A 115 -2.16 4.50 -11.49
CA LYS A 115 -0.95 3.69 -11.33
C LYS A 115 0.16 4.48 -10.66
N GLU A 116 0.51 5.64 -11.19
CA GLU A 116 1.56 6.50 -10.65
C GLU A 116 1.28 6.94 -9.21
N TRP A 117 0.01 7.23 -8.89
CA TRP A 117 -0.39 7.58 -7.53
C TRP A 117 -0.22 6.42 -6.55
N LEU A 118 -0.62 5.20 -6.95
CA LEU A 118 -0.44 4.00 -6.13
C LEU A 118 1.04 3.69 -5.89
N GLU A 119 1.88 3.82 -6.91
CA GLU A 119 3.34 3.65 -6.80
C GLU A 119 3.95 4.70 -5.86
N SER A 120 3.60 5.99 -6.04
CA SER A 120 4.12 7.10 -5.25
C SER A 120 3.72 7.07 -3.77
N ASN A 121 2.58 6.45 -3.46
CA ASN A 121 2.09 6.30 -2.09
C ASN A 121 2.47 4.96 -1.45
N ASN A 122 3.28 4.14 -2.12
CA ASN A 122 3.64 2.83 -1.63
C ASN A 122 2.42 1.90 -1.41
N LEU A 123 1.50 1.91 -2.37
CA LEU A 123 0.22 1.17 -2.34
C LEU A 123 0.00 0.31 -3.60
N SER A 124 1.01 0.20 -4.47
CA SER A 124 0.98 -0.74 -5.59
C SER A 124 0.81 -2.17 -5.08
N ALA A 125 0.11 -3.00 -5.86
CA ALA A 125 -0.13 -4.39 -5.52
C ALA A 125 1.15 -5.23 -5.39
N ALA A 126 2.28 -4.75 -5.94
CA ALA A 126 3.60 -5.38 -5.82
C ALA A 126 4.28 -5.15 -4.46
N GLN A 127 3.77 -4.24 -3.61
CA GLN A 127 4.44 -3.93 -2.35
C GLN A 127 4.09 -4.92 -1.24
N ASP A 128 5.12 -5.46 -0.59
CA ASP A 128 4.99 -6.37 0.54
C ASP A 128 4.60 -5.59 1.81
N TRP A 129 3.34 -5.72 2.23
CA TRP A 129 2.85 -5.16 3.50
C TRP A 129 3.42 -5.90 4.73
N GLY A 130 4.21 -6.96 4.52
CA GLY A 130 4.84 -7.77 5.57
C GLY A 130 6.04 -7.12 6.28
N ALA A 131 6.47 -5.92 5.90
CA ALA A 131 7.64 -5.25 6.50
C ALA A 131 7.30 -4.28 7.65
N TYR A 132 6.05 -4.18 8.10
CA TYR A 132 5.62 -3.26 9.17
C TYR A 132 5.02 -3.97 10.42
N GLU A 133 5.36 -5.23 10.68
CA GLU A 133 5.00 -5.92 11.94
C GLU A 133 6.20 -6.14 12.89
N GLU A 134 7.33 -5.42 12.74
CA GLU A 134 8.51 -5.65 13.59
C GLU A 134 8.96 -4.45 14.47
N GLU A 135 8.19 -3.36 14.60
CA GLU A 135 8.59 -2.20 15.44
C GLU A 135 7.66 -1.83 16.62
N GLU A 136 6.64 -2.62 16.97
CA GLU A 136 5.80 -2.37 18.17
C GLU A 136 5.89 -3.45 19.27
N GLU A 137 6.98 -4.22 19.34
CA GLU A 137 7.21 -5.21 20.41
C GLU A 137 8.54 -4.98 21.17
N GLU A 138 8.88 -3.74 21.54
CA GLU A 138 9.99 -3.47 22.50
C GLU A 138 9.62 -2.61 23.72
N ASP A 139 8.38 -2.10 23.85
CA ASP A 139 7.97 -1.25 24.96
C ASP A 139 7.01 -1.95 25.97
N GLU A 140 7.36 -3.11 26.53
CA GLU A 140 6.69 -3.64 27.76
C GLU A 140 7.61 -4.60 28.53
N ALA A 141 8.83 -4.15 28.87
CA ALA A 141 9.60 -4.72 29.97
C ALA A 141 9.45 -3.86 31.23
N GLY A 142 8.22 -3.77 31.74
CA GLY A 142 7.98 -3.29 33.09
C GLY A 142 8.74 -4.17 34.10
N PRO A 143 9.44 -3.60 35.09
CA PRO A 143 10.19 -4.40 36.06
C PRO A 143 9.22 -5.26 36.89
N CYS A 144 9.40 -6.58 36.83
CA CYS A 144 8.73 -7.55 37.70
C CYS A 144 8.87 -7.14 39.19
N PRO A 145 7.78 -6.89 39.94
CA PRO A 145 7.86 -6.37 41.31
C PRO A 145 8.15 -7.45 42.37
N CYS A 146 8.91 -8.50 42.03
CA CYS A 146 9.08 -9.68 42.90
C CYS A 146 10.53 -9.92 43.39
N LEU A 147 11.53 -9.14 42.96
CA LEU A 147 12.94 -9.36 43.33
C LEU A 147 13.56 -8.23 44.17
N LEU A 148 12.79 -7.67 45.11
CA LEU A 148 13.32 -6.83 46.19
C LEU A 148 13.64 -7.60 47.47
N LEU A 149 14.00 -8.87 47.38
CA LEU A 149 14.55 -9.61 48.51
C LEU A 149 15.62 -10.56 47.98
N TYR A 150 16.89 -10.11 47.92
CA TYR A 150 18.12 -10.85 48.23
C TYR A 150 19.33 -10.06 47.67
N PRO A 151 20.33 -9.66 48.49
CA PRO A 151 21.53 -8.98 48.02
C PRO A 151 22.47 -9.94 47.24
N PRO A 152 23.24 -9.45 46.25
CA PRO A 152 24.08 -10.31 45.41
C PRO A 152 25.25 -10.90 46.20
N LEU A 153 25.27 -12.22 46.32
CA LEU A 153 26.42 -12.97 46.80
C LEU A 153 27.54 -12.94 45.76
N HIS A 154 28.76 -12.81 46.29
CA HIS A 154 29.98 -12.48 45.59
C HIS A 154 30.35 -13.40 44.42
N ARG A 155 30.90 -12.72 43.41
CA ARG A 155 31.70 -13.18 42.26
C ARG A 155 32.60 -14.38 42.61
N VAL A 156 32.49 -15.43 41.79
CA VAL A 156 33.43 -16.57 41.76
C VAL A 156 34.83 -16.12 41.29
N PRO A 157 35.93 -16.59 41.91
CA PRO A 157 37.28 -16.16 41.57
C PRO A 157 37.82 -16.88 40.33
N THR A 158 38.40 -16.14 39.38
CA THR A 158 39.15 -16.68 38.24
C THR A 158 40.63 -16.83 38.58
N SER A 159 41.19 -17.97 38.21
CA SER A 159 42.57 -18.41 38.42
C SER A 159 43.60 -17.57 37.63
N SER A 160 44.02 -16.43 38.18
CA SER A 160 45.20 -15.70 37.70
C SER A 160 45.67 -14.68 38.75
N ASP A 161 46.07 -15.16 39.93
CA ASP A 161 46.88 -14.35 40.84
C ASP A 161 47.89 -15.25 41.55
N PHE A 162 48.83 -15.74 40.74
CA PHE A 162 50.03 -16.42 41.21
C PHE A 162 51.07 -15.33 41.50
N ALA A 163 51.11 -14.87 42.75
CA ALA A 163 52.21 -14.05 43.25
C ALA A 163 52.86 -14.76 44.45
N PRO A 164 54.20 -14.94 44.45
CA PRO A 164 54.90 -15.77 45.42
C PRO A 164 54.97 -15.11 46.81
N SER A 165 54.78 -15.95 47.83
CA SER A 165 54.90 -15.66 49.26
C SER A 165 56.31 -15.19 49.68
N PRO A 166 56.46 -14.12 50.48
CA PRO A 166 57.66 -13.86 51.27
C PRO A 166 57.65 -14.62 52.63
N PRO A 167 58.84 -14.84 53.24
CA PRO A 167 59.12 -15.89 54.24
C PRO A 167 58.62 -15.61 55.68
N PRO A 168 58.59 -16.64 56.56
CA PRO A 168 58.04 -16.52 57.91
C PRO A 168 58.95 -15.69 58.83
N SER A 169 58.35 -14.78 59.59
CA SER A 169 58.98 -14.11 60.74
C SER A 169 58.24 -14.48 62.03
N LEU A 170 59.02 -14.98 62.98
CA LEU A 170 58.67 -15.57 64.28
C LEU A 170 58.15 -14.52 65.32
N PRO A 171 57.65 -14.96 66.51
CA PRO A 171 56.50 -14.36 67.19
C PRO A 171 56.84 -13.19 68.12
N CYS A 172 55.95 -12.19 68.15
CA CYS A 172 55.89 -11.22 69.24
C CYS A 172 54.87 -11.67 70.29
N CYS A 173 55.31 -11.64 71.54
CA CYS A 173 54.62 -12.10 72.75
C CYS A 173 53.46 -11.19 73.17
N ARG A 174 52.43 -11.78 73.81
CA ARG A 174 51.62 -11.32 74.98
C ARG A 174 50.39 -12.24 75.05
N HIS A 175 50.13 -12.99 76.12
CA HIS A 175 50.27 -12.72 77.55
C HIS A 175 50.94 -13.88 78.28
#